data_AF-A0A0T6AE08-F1
#
_entry.id   AF-A0A0T6AE08-F1
#
_cell.length_a   1.000
_cell.length_b   1.000
_cell.length_c   1.000
_cell.angle_alpha   90.00
_cell.angle_beta   90.00
_cell.angle_gamma   90.00
#
_symmetry.space_group_name_H-M   'P 1'
#
loop_
_entity.id
_entity.type
_entity.pdbx_description
1 polymer ?
#
loop_
_entity_poly.entity_id
_entity_poly.type
_entity_poly.pdbx_seq_one_letter_code
_entity_poly.pdbx_strand_id
1 'polypeptide(L)'
;MYQTRHTFASLMLSYGEDPLWVARMLGHTSTEMLYRHYRKFIRNRMRRDGAKFLKGFEEAVFPCPKGTFSWPVRSACRAPGVRAAA
;
A
#
# COMPACT_ATOMS: atom_id res chain seq x y z
N MET A 1 -26.79 -17.52 -12.34
CA MET A 1 -25.46 -17.65 -11.70
C MET A 1 -25.10 -16.37 -10.95
N TYR A 2 -25.67 -16.18 -9.76
CA TYR A 2 -25.41 -14.99 -8.94
C TYR A 2 -24.50 -15.36 -7.77
N GLN A 3 -24.83 -16.43 -7.04
CA GLN A 3 -24.13 -16.80 -5.81
C GLN A 3 -22.67 -17.16 -5.98
N THR A 4 -22.30 -17.90 -7.04
CA THR A 4 -20.90 -18.25 -7.30
C THR A 4 -20.02 -17.04 -7.56
N ARG A 5 -20.55 -15.99 -8.22
CA ARG A 5 -19.85 -14.71 -8.42
C ARG A 5 -19.64 -13.97 -7.10
N HIS A 6 -20.64 -13.98 -6.22
CA HIS A 6 -20.54 -13.38 -4.88
C HIS A 6 -19.51 -14.09 -4.00
N THR A 7 -19.49 -15.42 -4.01
CA THR A 7 -18.51 -16.21 -3.27
C THR A 7 -17.10 -15.96 -3.79
N PHE A 8 -16.92 -15.93 -5.11
CA PHE A 8 -15.62 -15.65 -5.74
C PHE A 8 -15.11 -14.24 -5.38
N ALA A 9 -15.95 -13.20 -5.53
CA ALA A 9 -15.58 -11.82 -5.20
C ALA A 9 -15.17 -11.69 -3.72
N SER A 10 -15.95 -12.29 -2.81
CA SER A 10 -15.69 -12.24 -1.37
C SER A 10 -14.39 -12.94 -1.00
N LEU A 11 -14.07 -14.07 -1.64
CA LEU A 11 -12.82 -14.80 -1.42
C LEU A 11 -11.60 -13.99 -1.91
N MET A 12 -11.62 -13.51 -3.16
CA MET A 12 -10.47 -12.79 -3.73
C MET A 12 -10.15 -11.50 -2.96
N LEU A 13 -11.16 -10.74 -2.56
CA LEU A 13 -10.97 -9.55 -1.74
C LEU A 13 -10.51 -9.88 -0.32
N SER A 14 -10.97 -11.01 0.22
CA SER A 14 -10.45 -11.52 1.47
C SER A 14 -8.97 -11.90 1.37
N TYR A 15 -8.42 -12.23 0.20
CA TYR A 15 -6.97 -12.43 0.04
C TYR A 15 -6.19 -11.12 -0.11
N GLY A 16 -6.85 -10.04 -0.52
CA GLY A 16 -6.24 -8.72 -0.75
C GLY A 16 -5.83 -8.50 -2.20
N GLU A 17 -6.48 -9.20 -3.13
CA GLU A 17 -6.29 -9.02 -4.57
C GLU A 17 -6.76 -7.64 -5.05
N ASP A 18 -6.18 -7.19 -6.15
CA ASP A 18 -6.50 -5.89 -6.74
C ASP A 18 -7.99 -5.83 -7.19
N PRO A 19 -8.77 -4.84 -6.73
CA PRO A 19 -10.19 -4.74 -7.07
C PRO A 19 -10.44 -4.48 -8.57
N LEU A 20 -9.50 -3.84 -9.28
CA LEU A 20 -9.61 -3.64 -10.72
C LEU A 20 -9.52 -4.99 -11.46
N TRP A 21 -8.59 -5.84 -11.04
CA TRP A 21 -8.43 -7.20 -11.56
C TRP A 21 -9.64 -8.08 -11.26
N VAL A 22 -10.17 -8.03 -10.03
CA VAL A 22 -11.38 -8.79 -9.65
C VAL A 22 -12.60 -8.33 -10.47
N ALA A 23 -12.76 -7.03 -10.71
CA ALA A 23 -13.83 -6.51 -11.56
C ALA A 23 -13.73 -7.02 -13.01
N ARG A 24 -12.52 -7.11 -13.56
CA ARG A 24 -12.27 -7.67 -14.89
C ARG A 24 -12.63 -9.16 -14.97
N MET A 25 -12.28 -9.94 -13.95
CA MET A 25 -12.60 -11.37 -13.90
C MET A 25 -14.11 -11.65 -13.79
N LEU A 26 -14.86 -10.76 -13.13
CA LEU A 26 -16.32 -10.87 -13.00
C LEU A 26 -17.10 -10.34 -14.21
N GLY A 27 -16.41 -9.69 -15.15
CA GLY A 27 -17.03 -9.02 -16.30
C GLY A 27 -17.79 -7.75 -15.93
N HIS A 28 -17.40 -7.07 -14.85
CA HIS A 28 -17.97 -5.77 -14.50
C HIS A 28 -17.38 -4.68 -15.39
N THR A 29 -18.24 -3.88 -16.03
CA THR A 29 -17.83 -2.74 -16.86
C THR A 29 -17.18 -1.61 -16.05
N SER A 30 -17.52 -1.53 -14.77
CA SER A 30 -17.01 -0.51 -13.84
C SER A 30 -16.71 -1.11 -12.48
N THR A 31 -15.63 -0.64 -11.84
CA THR A 31 -15.28 -0.98 -10.45
C THR A 31 -16.27 -0.41 -9.43
N GLU A 32 -17.14 0.51 -9.85
CA GLU A 32 -18.14 1.11 -8.98
C GLU A 32 -19.08 0.06 -8.36
N MET A 33 -19.52 -0.93 -9.15
CA MET A 33 -20.32 -2.04 -8.65
C MET A 33 -19.59 -2.86 -7.58
N LEU A 34 -18.28 -3.06 -7.78
CA LEU A 34 -17.44 -3.79 -6.84
C LEU A 34 -17.28 -3.04 -5.53
N TYR A 35 -17.01 -1.73 -5.58
CA TYR A 35 -16.89 -0.90 -4.39
C TYR A 35 -18.23 -0.75 -3.65
N ARG A 36 -19.36 -0.66 -4.36
CA ARG A 36 -20.67 -0.56 -3.71
C ARG A 36 -20.98 -1.79 -2.84
N HIS A 37 -20.75 -3.00 -3.34
CA HIS A 37 -21.17 -4.24 -2.66
C HIS A 37 -20.06 -4.87 -1.82
N TYR A 38 -18.80 -4.83 -2.28
CA TYR A 38 -17.72 -5.62 -1.69
C TYR A 38 -16.63 -4.80 -1.01
N ARG A 39 -16.77 -3.47 -0.90
CA ARG A 39 -15.81 -2.62 -0.15
C ARG A 39 -15.56 -3.10 1.28
N LYS A 40 -16.54 -3.76 1.90
CA LYS A 40 -16.43 -4.32 3.26
C LYS A 40 -15.32 -5.38 3.38
N PHE A 41 -15.06 -6.11 2.29
CA PHE A 41 -14.13 -7.23 2.26
C PHE A 41 -12.73 -6.82 1.77
N ILE A 42 -12.56 -5.59 1.27
CA ILE A 42 -11.23 -5.04 1.01
C ILE A 42 -10.52 -4.98 2.35
N ARG A 43 -9.50 -5.84 2.50
CA ARG A 43 -8.81 -6.05 3.77
C ARG A 43 -8.22 -4.74 4.33
N ASN A 44 -8.90 -4.17 5.32
CA ASN A 44 -8.30 -3.31 6.35
C ASN A 44 -7.55 -4.20 7.37
N ARG A 45 -6.63 -5.06 6.90
CA ARG A 45 -5.97 -6.06 7.77
C ARG A 45 -5.03 -5.43 8.79
N MET A 46 -4.70 -4.15 8.63
CA MET A 46 -3.72 -3.47 9.47
C MET A 46 -4.31 -2.41 10.39
N ARG A 47 -5.58 -1.97 10.26
CA ARG A 47 -6.09 -0.73 10.92
C ARG A 47 -5.08 0.44 10.90
N ARG A 48 -4.22 0.42 9.88
CA ARG A 48 -3.03 1.25 9.66
C ARG A 48 -2.90 1.47 8.16
N ASP A 49 -4.03 1.76 7.53
CA ASP A 49 -4.02 2.28 6.17
C ASP A 49 -3.17 3.56 6.21
N GLY A 50 -2.15 3.61 5.37
CA GLY A 50 -1.17 4.68 5.39
C GLY A 50 0.06 4.45 6.29
N ALA A 51 0.15 3.47 7.20
CA ALA A 51 1.38 3.33 8.00
C ALA A 51 2.59 2.80 7.21
N LYS A 52 2.35 1.93 6.22
CA LYS A 52 3.42 1.53 5.28
C LYS A 52 3.84 2.70 4.40
N PHE A 53 2.88 3.53 3.99
CA PHE A 53 3.15 4.74 3.22
C PHE A 53 3.91 5.78 4.05
N LEU A 54 3.46 6.09 5.27
CA LEU A 54 4.10 6.98 6.22
C LEU A 54 5.51 6.51 6.56
N LYS A 55 5.71 5.20 6.78
CA LYS A 55 7.05 4.64 7.00
C LYS A 55 7.97 4.86 5.79
N GLY A 56 7.50 4.54 4.57
CA GLY A 56 8.29 4.75 3.36
C GLY A 56 8.53 6.23 3.04
N PHE A 57 7.56 7.10 3.34
CA PHE A 57 7.68 8.54 3.20
C PHE A 57 8.70 9.12 4.18
N GLU A 58 8.66 8.70 5.45
CA GLU A 58 9.62 9.14 6.47
C GLU A 58 11.03 8.65 6.16
N GLU A 59 11.18 7.43 5.65
CA GLU A 59 12.46 6.85 5.20
C GLU A 59 13.04 7.60 3.98
N ALA A 60 12.19 8.10 3.07
CA ALA A 60 12.61 8.89 1.91
C ALA A 60 12.89 10.37 2.23
N VAL A 61 12.18 10.97 3.18
CA VAL A 61 12.26 12.41 3.49
C VAL A 61 13.24 12.72 4.62
N PHE A 62 13.45 11.80 5.57
CA PHE A 62 14.34 11.98 6.71
C PHE A 62 15.36 10.84 6.83
N PRO A 63 16.44 10.83 6.02
CA PRO A 63 17.50 9.82 6.12
C PRO A 63 18.38 9.97 7.38
N CYS A 64 17.91 10.65 8.43
CA CYS A 64 18.66 10.83 9.68
C CYS A 64 18.07 9.94 10.78
N PRO A 65 18.84 9.01 11.37
CA PRO A 65 18.34 8.00 12.29
C PRO A 65 17.78 8.66 13.57
N LYS A 66 16.48 8.45 13.81
CA LYS A 66 15.79 8.88 15.03
C LYS A 66 16.07 7.86 16.14
N GLY A 67 17.22 7.98 16.79
CA GLY A 67 17.60 7.16 17.95
C GLY A 67 18.68 7.84 18.77
N THR A 68 18.25 8.48 19.88
CA THR A 68 19.05 8.99 21.01
C THR A 68 20.30 9.80 20.64
N PHE A 69 20.12 11.03 20.17
CA PHE A 69 21.23 11.96 19.97
C PHE A 69 21.48 12.79 21.25
N SER A 70 22.38 12.32 22.13
CA SER A 70 23.24 13.24 22.87
C SER A 70 24.32 13.72 21.89
N TRP A 71 24.16 14.91 21.32
CA TRP A 71 25.08 15.43 20.29
C TRP A 71 26.45 15.71 20.89
N PRO A 72 27.53 15.24 20.25
CA PRO A 72 28.26 16.17 19.39
C PRO A 72 28.84 15.56 18.11
N VAL A 73 29.20 16.47 17.19
CA VAL A 73 29.99 16.29 15.96
C VAL A 73 29.25 15.90 14.67
N ARG A 74 29.18 16.94 13.86
CA ARG A 74 28.89 17.06 12.42
C ARG A 74 29.88 16.25 11.58
N SER A 75 29.59 14.97 11.30
CA SER A 75 30.19 14.16 10.20
C SER A 75 29.64 12.73 10.33
N ALA A 76 29.01 12.06 9.38
CA ALA A 76 28.78 12.30 7.97
C ALA A 76 27.59 11.42 7.55
N CYS A 77 26.52 12.01 7.01
CA CYS A 77 25.59 11.28 6.16
C CYS A 77 26.18 11.26 4.76
N ARG A 78 26.92 10.20 4.42
CA ARG A 78 27.30 9.92 3.03
C ARG A 78 26.05 9.39 2.33
N ALA A 79 25.43 10.23 1.50
CA ALA A 79 24.29 9.85 0.66
C ALA A 79 24.69 8.73 -0.32
N PRO A 80 23.84 7.73 -0.57
CA PRO A 80 24.10 6.76 -1.62
C PRO A 80 23.79 7.35 -3.00
N GLY A 81 24.85 7.64 -3.75
CA GLY A 81 24.89 7.46 -5.21
C GLY A 81 23.95 8.29 -6.08
N VAL A 82 24.16 9.60 -6.17
CA VAL A 82 23.93 10.33 -7.43
C VAL A 82 25.27 10.40 -8.17
N ARG A 83 25.34 9.76 -9.34
CA ARG A 83 26.51 9.82 -10.24
C ARG A 83 26.80 11.27 -10.58
N ALA A 84 28.03 11.69 -10.34
CA ALA A 84 28.58 12.94 -10.85
C ALA A 84 28.48 12.94 -12.39
N ALA A 85 27.91 14.01 -12.95
CA ALA A 85 28.02 14.32 -14.36
C ALA A 85 29.05 15.46 -14.51
N ALA A 86 29.91 15.30 -15.54
CA ALA A 86 31.05 16.12 -15.97
C ALA A 86 32.37 15.87 -15.23
#